data_AF-A0A3S0DXX8-F1
#
_entry.id   AF-A0A3S0DXX8-F1
#
_cell.length_a   1.000
_cell.length_b   1.000
_cell.length_c   1.000
_cell.angle_alpha   90.00
_cell.angle_beta   90.00
_cell.angle_gamma   90.00
#
_symmetry.space_group_name_H-M   'P 1'
#
loop_
_entity.id
_entity.type
_entity.pdbx_description
1 polymer ?
#
loop_
_entity_poly.entity_id
_entity_poly.type
_entity_poly.pdbx_seq_one_letter_code
_entity_poly.pdbx_strand_id
1 'polypeptide(L)'
;MDHTGVTASHRPQPQPQPQPQPHRQSTVEVVAYRATWPADFASERTVLAAATGGEAVTIEHIGSTAVPGMSSKPTIDILMVFERADDVADHLRALADVGYELRPGAFPDRAGHLFMRKVVEGRRLVHLHVLDADSVEIDDYRRFRDALRADPDLAARYQALKVDLAERFGDDRARYVAEKERWVDAVVGSLRAEGSGADALYDRIGVGYAGQRVSEPTWVSQIGAALGASRSVLNVGAGSGNYEPLGRRVVALEPSSTMLAQRDGRHPAVQGVAEHLPFPDGSFDAALGTFTVHHWTDPARGLAELARVADRQVLVVFEPLVAHGFWLLDYFPEVLTSDVELNAPTPDDVGRHLDVV
;
A
#
# COMPACT_ATOMS: atom_id res chain seq x y z
N MET A 1 -41.13 39.99 -63.71
CA MET A 1 -40.51 41.15 -63.03
C MET A 1 -41.52 41.59 -61.98
N ASP A 2 -41.29 41.58 -60.69
CA ASP A 2 -40.09 41.29 -59.92
C ASP A 2 -40.55 40.90 -58.51
N HIS A 3 -40.05 39.78 -57.98
CA HIS A 3 -40.33 39.32 -56.63
C HIS A 3 -39.07 39.52 -55.79
N THR A 4 -39.03 40.54 -54.94
CA THR A 4 -37.99 40.65 -53.90
C THR A 4 -38.56 41.31 -52.64
N GLY A 5 -39.13 40.50 -51.75
CA GLY A 5 -39.35 40.89 -50.35
C GLY A 5 -38.14 40.46 -49.52
N VAL A 6 -37.29 41.41 -49.13
CA VAL A 6 -36.18 41.18 -48.21
C VAL A 6 -36.67 41.45 -46.78
N THR A 7 -36.73 40.42 -45.95
CA THR A 7 -36.94 40.54 -44.50
C THR A 7 -35.58 40.45 -43.80
N ALA A 8 -35.21 41.50 -43.07
CA ALA A 8 -34.00 41.53 -42.25
C ALA A 8 -34.28 40.89 -40.89
N SER A 9 -33.65 39.75 -40.62
CA SER A 9 -33.68 39.09 -39.32
C SER A 9 -32.70 39.79 -38.37
N HIS A 10 -33.23 40.44 -37.32
CA HIS A 10 -32.43 41.08 -36.27
C HIS A 10 -31.90 39.99 -35.33
N ARG A 11 -30.58 39.74 -35.36
CA ARG A 11 -29.92 38.93 -34.32
C ARG A 11 -29.92 39.72 -33.00
N PRO A 12 -30.38 39.13 -31.88
CA PRO A 12 -30.22 39.78 -30.58
C PRO A 12 -28.73 39.88 -30.25
N GLN A 13 -28.29 41.04 -29.75
CA GLN A 13 -26.95 41.17 -29.19
C GLN A 13 -26.80 40.27 -27.96
N PRO A 14 -25.66 39.58 -27.79
CA PRO A 14 -25.41 38.78 -26.60
C PRO A 14 -25.36 39.69 -25.37
N GLN A 15 -26.16 39.36 -24.36
CA GLN A 15 -26.07 40.02 -23.05
C GLN A 15 -24.66 39.83 -22.48
N PRO A 16 -24.08 40.86 -21.84
CA PRO A 16 -22.78 40.71 -21.18
C PRO A 16 -22.90 39.61 -20.13
N GLN A 17 -22.04 38.59 -20.26
CA GLN A 17 -21.93 37.53 -19.26
C GLN A 17 -21.62 38.18 -17.90
N PRO A 18 -22.28 37.75 -16.80
CA PRO A 18 -21.93 38.25 -15.49
C PRO A 18 -20.45 37.96 -15.24
N GLN A 19 -19.69 39.01 -14.91
CA GLN A 19 -18.28 38.88 -14.57
C GLN A 19 -18.11 37.82 -13.48
N PRO A 20 -17.10 36.93 -13.57
CA PRO A 20 -16.86 35.95 -12.53
C PRO A 20 -16.63 36.70 -11.21
N GLN A 21 -17.54 36.47 -10.27
CA GLN A 21 -17.39 36.99 -8.91
C GLN A 21 -16.06 36.45 -8.36
N PRO A 22 -15.24 37.29 -7.70
CA PRO A 22 -13.99 36.83 -7.13
C PRO A 22 -14.28 35.64 -6.23
N HIS A 23 -13.66 34.49 -6.55
CA HIS A 23 -13.74 33.30 -5.71
C HIS A 23 -13.31 33.72 -4.30
N ARG A 24 -14.24 33.71 -3.33
CA ARG A 24 -13.87 33.86 -1.92
C ARG A 24 -12.79 32.82 -1.63
N GLN A 25 -11.58 33.28 -1.37
CA GLN A 25 -10.49 32.45 -0.85
C GLN A 25 -11.04 31.73 0.37
N SER A 26 -11.30 30.42 0.25
CA SER A 26 -11.81 29.63 1.37
C SER A 26 -10.64 29.42 2.32
N THR A 27 -10.55 30.24 3.37
CA THR A 27 -9.63 30.05 4.48
C THR A 27 -9.78 28.62 4.99
N VAL A 28 -8.65 27.91 5.11
CA VAL A 28 -8.60 26.54 5.61
C VAL A 28 -8.88 26.56 7.12
N GLU A 29 -10.12 26.28 7.52
CA GLU A 29 -10.48 26.14 8.94
C GLU A 29 -10.01 24.77 9.45
N VAL A 30 -9.04 24.75 10.35
CA VAL A 30 -8.60 23.55 11.08
C VAL A 30 -9.22 23.59 12.46
N VAL A 31 -9.96 22.54 12.83
CA VAL A 31 -10.61 22.41 14.13
C VAL A 31 -9.99 21.27 14.94
N ALA A 32 -10.08 21.37 16.27
CA ALA A 32 -9.75 20.25 17.15
C ALA A 32 -10.60 19.01 16.81
N TYR A 33 -10.06 17.83 17.12
CA TYR A 33 -10.75 16.56 16.88
C TYR A 33 -12.15 16.57 17.49
N ARG A 34 -13.15 16.17 16.71
CA ARG A 34 -14.54 16.04 17.18
C ARG A 34 -14.87 14.58 17.39
N ALA A 35 -15.25 14.23 18.61
CA ALA A 35 -15.71 12.88 18.96
C ALA A 35 -16.99 12.46 18.21
N THR A 36 -17.67 13.37 17.52
CA THR A 36 -18.82 13.08 16.66
C THR A 36 -18.43 12.51 15.31
N TRP A 37 -17.20 12.72 14.82
CA TRP A 37 -16.81 12.30 13.47
C TRP A 37 -17.02 10.82 13.15
N PRO A 38 -16.79 9.86 14.07
CA PRO A 38 -17.16 8.47 13.84
C PRO A 38 -18.66 8.24 13.62
N ALA A 39 -19.51 8.97 14.36
CA ALA A 39 -20.97 8.89 14.20
C ALA A 39 -21.45 9.59 12.93
N ASP A 40 -20.84 10.73 12.59
CA ASP A 40 -21.08 11.47 11.34
C ASP A 40 -20.73 10.58 10.13
N PHE A 41 -19.59 9.87 10.18
CA PHE A 41 -19.22 8.87 9.19
C PHE A 41 -20.23 7.72 9.14
N ALA A 42 -20.63 7.17 10.28
CA ALA A 42 -21.57 6.05 10.33
C ALA A 42 -22.92 6.42 9.70
N SER A 43 -23.43 7.63 9.95
CA SER A 43 -24.64 8.15 9.32
C SER A 43 -24.49 8.24 7.81
N GLU A 44 -23.37 8.77 7.32
CA GLU A 44 -23.14 8.90 5.88
C GLU A 44 -22.93 7.53 5.21
N ARG A 45 -22.26 6.59 5.88
CA ARG A 45 -22.12 5.20 5.41
C ARG A 45 -23.48 4.56 5.17
N THR A 46 -24.47 4.80 6.04
CA THR A 46 -25.84 4.30 5.84
C THR A 46 -26.50 4.91 4.61
N VAL A 47 -26.36 6.22 4.39
CA VAL A 47 -26.90 6.91 3.20
C VAL A 47 -26.26 6.35 1.92
N LEU A 48 -24.94 6.21 1.93
CA LEU A 48 -24.17 5.69 0.81
C LEU A 48 -24.55 4.25 0.47
N ALA A 49 -24.60 3.36 1.47
CA ALA A 49 -24.99 1.96 1.26
C ALA A 49 -26.43 1.83 0.72
N ALA A 50 -27.36 2.67 1.19
CA ALA A 50 -28.73 2.68 0.68
C ALA A 50 -28.80 3.18 -0.77
N ALA A 51 -28.05 4.24 -1.10
CA ALA A 51 -28.00 4.79 -2.46
C ALA A 51 -27.43 3.80 -3.47
N THR A 52 -26.43 3.00 -3.08
CA THR A 52 -25.78 2.02 -3.97
C THR A 52 -26.40 0.64 -3.91
N GLY A 53 -27.56 0.46 -3.27
CA GLY A 53 -28.23 -0.84 -3.15
C GLY A 53 -27.45 -1.89 -2.35
N GLY A 54 -26.43 -1.48 -1.59
CA GLY A 54 -25.53 -2.38 -0.86
C GLY A 54 -24.48 -3.06 -1.75
N GLU A 55 -24.30 -2.62 -2.99
CA GLU A 55 -23.37 -3.24 -3.95
C GLU A 55 -21.90 -2.86 -3.72
N ALA A 56 -21.65 -1.83 -2.89
CA ALA A 56 -20.29 -1.47 -2.49
C ALA A 56 -19.68 -2.57 -1.61
N VAL A 57 -18.52 -3.10 -2.03
CA VAL A 57 -17.72 -4.11 -1.31
C VAL A 57 -17.33 -3.61 0.07
N THR A 58 -16.91 -2.35 0.16
CA THR A 58 -16.60 -1.71 1.42
C THR A 58 -16.88 -0.21 1.39
N ILE A 59 -17.18 0.35 2.57
CA ILE A 59 -17.33 1.79 2.82
C ILE A 59 -16.60 2.09 4.14
N GLU A 60 -15.46 2.78 4.05
CA GLU A 60 -14.53 2.99 5.15
C GLU A 60 -14.27 4.46 5.45
N HIS A 61 -14.09 4.75 6.74
CA HIS A 61 -13.64 6.06 7.20
C HIS A 61 -12.12 6.15 7.04
N ILE A 62 -11.67 7.12 6.24
CA ILE A 62 -10.26 7.39 5.99
C ILE A 62 -9.93 8.87 6.28
N GLY A 63 -8.70 9.27 6.01
CA GLY A 63 -8.23 10.65 6.22
C GLY A 63 -8.07 11.02 7.69
N SER A 64 -7.79 12.30 7.95
CA SER A 64 -7.45 12.78 9.30
C SER A 64 -8.61 12.65 10.30
N THR A 65 -9.86 12.75 9.85
CA THR A 65 -11.03 12.66 10.75
C THR A 65 -11.27 11.23 11.26
N ALA A 66 -10.66 10.23 10.62
CA ALA A 66 -10.66 8.84 11.07
C ALA A 66 -9.63 8.57 12.18
N VAL A 67 -8.74 9.52 12.51
CA VAL A 67 -7.68 9.37 13.51
C VAL A 67 -8.10 10.08 14.81
N PRO A 68 -8.40 9.35 15.90
CA PRO A 68 -8.79 9.95 17.18
C PRO A 68 -7.75 10.96 17.69
N GLY A 69 -8.22 12.13 18.11
CA GLY A 69 -7.37 13.20 18.65
C GLY A 69 -6.71 14.12 17.60
N MET A 70 -6.80 13.79 16.30
CA MET A 70 -6.17 14.59 15.24
C MET A 70 -7.01 15.82 14.84
N SER A 71 -6.41 17.01 14.91
CA SER A 71 -7.00 18.23 14.35
C SER A 71 -7.03 18.20 12.82
N SER A 72 -8.13 18.65 12.24
CA SER A 72 -8.36 18.57 10.79
C SER A 72 -9.34 19.63 10.29
N LYS A 73 -9.41 19.77 8.97
CA LYS A 73 -10.58 20.36 8.31
C LYS A 73 -11.81 19.51 8.67
N PRO A 74 -12.97 20.12 8.96
CA PRO A 74 -14.18 19.40 9.32
C PRO A 74 -14.87 18.78 8.09
N THR A 75 -14.14 17.92 7.37
CA THR A 75 -14.61 17.17 6.21
C THR A 75 -14.26 15.71 6.42
N ILE A 76 -15.24 14.82 6.24
CA ILE A 76 -15.07 13.37 6.36
C ILE A 76 -14.58 12.83 5.02
N ASP A 77 -13.46 12.13 5.02
CA ASP A 77 -12.98 11.42 3.85
C ASP A 77 -13.46 9.96 3.94
N ILE A 78 -14.14 9.48 2.90
CA ILE A 78 -14.73 8.14 2.82
C ILE A 78 -14.13 7.42 1.63
N LEU A 79 -13.69 6.19 1.85
CA LEU A 79 -13.30 5.24 0.79
C LEU A 79 -14.47 4.31 0.51
N MET A 80 -14.88 4.20 -0.75
CA MET A 80 -15.91 3.29 -1.24
C MET A 80 -15.34 2.43 -2.36
N VAL A 81 -15.54 1.11 -2.28
CA VAL A 81 -14.96 0.15 -3.22
C VAL A 81 -16.05 -0.68 -3.89
N PHE A 82 -15.91 -0.92 -5.20
CA PHE A 82 -16.77 -1.80 -6.00
C PHE A 82 -15.94 -2.93 -6.64
N GLU A 83 -16.52 -4.12 -6.86
CA GLU A 83 -15.85 -5.26 -7.54
C GLU A 83 -15.35 -4.88 -8.94
N ARG A 84 -16.20 -4.17 -9.68
CA ARG A 84 -15.87 -3.48 -10.92
C ARG A 84 -16.63 -2.17 -10.91
N ALA A 85 -15.90 -1.07 -10.81
CA ALA A 85 -16.43 0.27 -10.91
C ALA A 85 -17.07 0.49 -12.28
N ASP A 86 -16.74 -0.27 -13.34
CA ASP A 86 -17.22 -0.10 -14.74
C ASP A 86 -18.74 0.09 -14.92
N ASP A 87 -19.59 -0.30 -13.97
CA ASP A 87 -21.02 0.11 -13.90
C ASP A 87 -21.21 1.53 -13.29
N VAL A 88 -20.17 2.37 -13.39
CA VAL A 88 -19.99 3.70 -12.78
C VAL A 88 -21.23 4.56 -12.94
N ALA A 89 -21.88 4.51 -14.10
CA ALA A 89 -22.91 5.47 -14.48
C ALA A 89 -24.15 5.41 -13.56
N ASP A 90 -24.59 4.23 -13.15
CA ASP A 90 -25.79 4.07 -12.33
C ASP A 90 -25.51 4.40 -10.87
N HIS A 91 -24.34 4.00 -10.35
CA HIS A 91 -23.90 4.40 -9.01
C HIS A 91 -23.65 5.91 -8.90
N LEU A 92 -23.03 6.54 -9.91
CA LEU A 92 -22.82 7.99 -9.90
C LEU A 92 -24.14 8.76 -9.86
N ARG A 93 -25.18 8.29 -10.57
CA ARG A 93 -26.51 8.92 -10.52
C ARG A 93 -27.13 8.78 -9.14
N ALA A 94 -27.14 7.57 -8.58
CA ALA A 94 -27.70 7.33 -7.25
C ALA A 94 -26.96 8.14 -6.15
N LEU A 95 -25.63 8.26 -6.25
CA LEU A 95 -24.83 9.11 -5.37
C LEU A 95 -25.14 10.60 -5.56
N ALA A 96 -25.37 11.05 -6.79
CA ALA A 96 -25.79 12.42 -7.07
C ALA A 96 -27.17 12.76 -6.47
N ASP A 97 -28.11 11.82 -6.51
CA ASP A 97 -29.45 11.99 -5.94
C ASP A 97 -29.43 12.20 -4.42
N VAL A 98 -28.41 11.66 -3.73
CA VAL A 98 -28.17 11.88 -2.28
C VAL A 98 -27.19 13.02 -1.99
N GLY A 99 -26.84 13.81 -3.00
CA GLY A 99 -26.14 15.10 -2.86
C GLY A 99 -24.63 15.06 -3.12
N TYR A 100 -24.09 14.01 -3.74
CA TYR A 100 -22.68 13.95 -4.13
C TYR A 100 -22.43 14.54 -5.52
N GLU A 101 -21.52 15.49 -5.59
CA GLU A 101 -21.06 16.11 -6.83
C GLU A 101 -19.78 15.42 -7.31
N LEU A 102 -19.80 14.86 -8.52
CA LEU A 102 -18.59 14.36 -9.18
C LEU A 102 -17.60 15.52 -9.43
N ARG A 103 -16.32 15.26 -9.21
CA ARG A 103 -15.21 16.17 -9.47
C ARG A 103 -14.25 15.53 -10.48
N PRO A 104 -14.53 15.66 -11.79
CA PRO A 104 -13.68 15.10 -12.82
C PRO A 104 -12.25 15.65 -12.73
N GLY A 105 -11.26 14.78 -12.96
CA GLY A 105 -9.84 15.16 -12.98
C GLY A 105 -9.28 15.58 -11.62
N ALA A 106 -9.91 15.18 -10.51
CA ALA A 106 -9.33 15.38 -9.18
C ALA A 106 -8.01 14.59 -9.00
N PHE A 107 -7.91 13.44 -9.66
CA PHE A 107 -6.74 12.58 -9.66
C PHE A 107 -6.38 12.18 -11.10
N PRO A 108 -5.74 13.07 -11.88
CA PRO A 108 -5.49 12.84 -13.30
C PRO A 108 -4.52 11.68 -13.56
N ASP A 109 -3.65 11.36 -12.60
CA ASP A 109 -2.62 10.33 -12.73
C ASP A 109 -3.07 8.96 -12.17
N ARG A 110 -4.32 8.85 -11.71
CA ARG A 110 -4.86 7.67 -11.02
C ARG A 110 -6.06 7.10 -11.78
N ALA A 111 -5.78 6.16 -12.68
CA ALA A 111 -6.80 5.53 -13.50
C ALA A 111 -7.86 4.83 -12.62
N GLY A 112 -9.14 5.04 -12.91
CA GLY A 112 -10.26 4.45 -12.15
C GLY A 112 -10.60 5.18 -10.84
N HIS A 113 -9.78 6.14 -10.39
CA HIS A 113 -10.06 6.86 -9.15
C HIS A 113 -11.04 8.01 -9.34
N LEU A 114 -12.29 7.78 -8.95
CA LEU A 114 -13.34 8.80 -8.98
C LEU A 114 -13.39 9.54 -7.65
N PHE A 115 -13.56 10.87 -7.75
CA PHE A 115 -13.69 11.74 -6.58
C PHE A 115 -15.03 12.47 -6.62
N MET A 116 -15.78 12.37 -5.53
CA MET A 116 -17.01 13.13 -5.33
C MET A 116 -16.96 13.91 -4.03
N ARG A 117 -17.79 14.95 -3.91
CA ARG A 117 -17.91 15.73 -2.68
C ARG A 117 -19.37 15.98 -2.33
N LYS A 118 -19.67 16.13 -1.04
CA LYS A 118 -20.98 16.57 -0.55
C LYS A 118 -20.83 17.92 0.13
N VAL A 119 -21.62 18.91 -0.29
CA VAL A 119 -21.62 20.26 0.25
C VAL A 119 -22.98 20.57 0.85
N VAL A 120 -23.02 20.95 2.13
CA VAL A 120 -24.24 21.30 2.86
C VAL A 120 -24.06 22.71 3.41
N GLU A 121 -25.02 23.60 3.15
CA GLU A 121 -24.98 25.01 3.58
C GLU A 121 -23.65 25.73 3.23
N GLY A 122 -23.10 25.42 2.05
CA GLY A 122 -21.84 26.00 1.56
C GLY A 122 -20.57 25.42 2.22
N ARG A 123 -20.69 24.43 3.11
CA ARG A 123 -19.57 23.75 3.77
C ARG A 123 -19.36 22.35 3.20
N ARG A 124 -18.10 21.96 2.98
CA ARG A 124 -17.75 20.61 2.50
C ARG A 124 -17.87 19.64 3.66
N LEU A 125 -18.87 18.77 3.58
CA LEU A 125 -19.13 17.76 4.60
C LEU A 125 -18.34 16.49 4.34
N VAL A 126 -18.32 16.03 3.08
CA VAL A 126 -17.74 14.73 2.72
C VAL A 126 -16.89 14.84 1.46
N HIS A 127 -15.77 14.13 1.46
CA HIS A 127 -15.00 13.73 0.31
C HIS A 127 -15.16 12.22 0.14
N LEU A 128 -15.58 11.79 -1.05
CA LEU A 128 -15.82 10.39 -1.37
C LEU A 128 -14.82 9.96 -2.45
N HIS A 129 -14.00 8.98 -2.11
CA HIS A 129 -13.06 8.31 -2.99
C HIS A 129 -13.71 6.99 -3.42
N VAL A 130 -13.97 6.83 -4.71
CA VAL A 130 -14.56 5.62 -5.28
C VAL A 130 -13.50 4.92 -6.12
N LEU A 131 -13.25 3.64 -5.81
CA LEU A 131 -12.19 2.81 -6.41
C LEU A 131 -12.72 1.42 -6.79
N ASP A 132 -12.07 0.81 -7.78
CA ASP A 132 -12.17 -0.61 -8.11
C ASP A 132 -11.47 -1.49 -7.05
N ALA A 133 -11.97 -2.71 -6.82
CA ALA A 133 -11.44 -3.65 -5.83
C ALA A 133 -9.99 -4.09 -6.11
N ASP A 134 -9.51 -3.98 -7.35
CA ASP A 134 -8.12 -4.26 -7.74
C ASP A 134 -7.20 -3.04 -7.61
N SER A 135 -7.71 -1.89 -7.19
CA SER A 135 -6.92 -0.68 -7.03
C SER A 135 -5.95 -0.78 -5.85
N VAL A 136 -4.66 -0.65 -6.15
CA VAL A 136 -3.58 -0.61 -5.16
C VAL A 136 -3.70 0.56 -4.18
N GLU A 137 -4.47 1.60 -4.51
CA GLU A 137 -4.65 2.79 -3.67
C GLU A 137 -5.52 2.51 -2.44
N ILE A 138 -6.37 1.48 -2.50
CA ILE A 138 -7.19 1.05 -1.36
C ILE A 138 -6.30 0.79 -0.14
N ASP A 139 -5.20 0.08 -0.37
CA ASP A 139 -4.27 -0.29 0.68
C ASP A 139 -3.45 0.92 1.15
N ASP A 140 -3.14 1.88 0.28
CA ASP A 140 -2.47 3.11 0.69
C ASP A 140 -3.31 3.92 1.68
N TYR A 141 -4.60 4.09 1.37
CA TYR A 141 -5.52 4.81 2.24
C TYR A 141 -5.63 4.14 3.61
N ARG A 142 -5.71 2.80 3.63
CA ARG A 142 -5.77 2.01 4.86
C ARG A 142 -4.45 2.09 5.64
N ARG A 143 -3.31 1.82 4.99
CA ARG A 143 -1.97 1.87 5.60
C ARG A 143 -1.69 3.22 6.22
N PHE A 144 -1.96 4.31 5.50
CA PHE A 144 -1.73 5.64 6.03
C PHE A 144 -2.62 5.96 7.24
N ARG A 145 -3.92 5.63 7.17
CA ARG A 145 -4.86 5.80 8.30
C ARG A 145 -4.38 5.02 9.53
N ASP A 146 -4.03 3.75 9.33
CA ASP A 146 -3.71 2.85 10.44
C ASP A 146 -2.33 3.17 11.04
N ALA A 147 -1.36 3.59 10.22
CA ALA A 147 -0.08 4.13 10.69
C ALA A 147 -0.27 5.38 11.55
N LEU A 148 -1.12 6.33 11.13
CA LEU A 148 -1.43 7.52 11.93
C LEU A 148 -2.15 7.20 13.26
N ARG A 149 -2.90 6.09 13.31
CA ARG A 149 -3.55 5.63 14.56
C ARG A 149 -2.57 4.93 15.49
N ALA A 150 -1.60 4.21 14.93
CA ALA A 150 -0.63 3.43 15.68
C ALA A 150 0.55 4.27 16.20
N ASP A 151 0.95 5.32 15.47
CA ASP A 151 2.11 6.16 15.77
C ASP A 151 1.69 7.62 16.08
N PRO A 152 1.62 8.02 17.36
CA PRO A 152 1.33 9.38 17.77
C PRO A 152 2.34 10.42 17.27
N ASP A 153 3.62 10.04 17.08
CA ASP A 153 4.65 10.95 16.60
C ASP A 153 4.49 11.21 15.09
N LEU A 154 4.16 10.19 14.30
CA LEU A 154 3.76 10.37 12.91
C LEU A 154 2.51 11.25 12.79
N ALA A 155 1.50 11.02 13.63
CA ALA A 155 0.30 11.87 13.68
C ALA A 155 0.64 13.34 14.00
N ALA A 156 1.51 13.58 14.98
CA ALA A 156 1.97 14.92 15.35
C ALA A 156 2.74 15.60 14.19
N ARG A 157 3.66 14.88 13.53
CA ARG A 157 4.38 15.39 12.34
C ARG A 157 3.43 15.74 11.21
N TYR A 158 2.42 14.91 10.95
CA TYR A 158 1.43 15.19 9.92
C TYR A 158 0.54 16.41 10.25
N GLN A 159 0.20 16.59 11.53
CA GLN A 159 -0.50 17.81 11.99
C GLN A 159 0.36 19.06 11.82
N ALA A 160 1.62 19.01 12.24
CA ALA A 160 2.56 20.13 12.10
C ALA A 160 2.75 20.52 10.63
N LEU A 161 2.91 19.53 9.73
CA LEU A 161 2.97 19.77 8.29
C LEU A 161 1.74 20.51 7.77
N LYS A 162 0.52 20.10 8.16
CA LYS A 162 -0.70 20.76 7.70
C LYS A 162 -0.76 22.23 8.11
N VAL A 163 -0.25 22.55 9.31
CA VAL A 163 -0.15 23.93 9.80
C VAL A 163 0.89 24.71 8.99
N ASP A 164 2.12 24.19 8.85
CA ASP A 164 3.19 24.82 8.06
C ASP A 164 2.76 25.10 6.61
N LEU A 165 2.14 24.11 5.94
CA LEU A 165 1.67 24.28 4.56
C LEU A 165 0.54 25.31 4.46
N ALA A 166 -0.35 25.39 5.46
CA ALA A 166 -1.42 26.39 5.48
C ALA A 166 -0.87 27.81 5.68
N GLU A 167 0.18 27.96 6.49
CA GLU A 167 0.86 29.24 6.68
C GLU A 167 1.62 29.68 5.42
N ARG A 168 2.32 28.75 4.76
CA ARG A 168 3.17 29.03 3.59
C ARG A 168 2.41 29.17 2.27
N PHE A 169 1.31 28.45 2.12
CA PHE A 169 0.57 28.31 0.85
C PHE A 169 -0.95 28.53 1.03
N GLY A 170 -1.36 29.30 2.03
CA GLY A 170 -2.78 29.52 2.35
C GLY A 170 -3.59 30.18 1.23
N ASP A 171 -2.94 30.96 0.37
CA ASP A 171 -3.49 31.60 -0.83
C ASP A 171 -3.36 30.76 -2.10
N ASP A 172 -2.45 29.78 -2.13
CA ASP A 172 -2.23 28.82 -3.22
C ASP A 172 -2.67 27.40 -2.83
N ARG A 173 -3.97 27.15 -3.00
CA ARG A 173 -4.56 25.85 -2.70
C ARG A 173 -3.94 24.71 -3.51
N ALA A 174 -3.56 24.94 -4.77
CA ALA A 174 -3.02 23.88 -5.62
C ALA A 174 -1.67 23.42 -5.06
N ARG A 175 -0.81 24.37 -4.67
CA ARG A 175 0.47 24.09 -4.05
C ARG A 175 0.35 23.45 -2.67
N TYR A 176 -0.57 23.92 -1.82
CA TYR A 176 -0.88 23.27 -0.55
C TYR A 176 -1.22 21.78 -0.74
N VAL A 177 -2.06 21.46 -1.73
CA VAL A 177 -2.48 20.08 -2.01
C VAL A 177 -1.30 19.25 -2.50
N ALA A 178 -0.54 19.75 -3.48
CA ALA A 178 0.59 19.04 -4.06
C ALA A 178 1.70 18.73 -3.04
N GLU A 179 2.09 19.70 -2.19
CA GLU A 179 3.13 19.48 -1.17
C GLU A 179 2.67 18.52 -0.07
N LYS A 180 1.38 18.60 0.31
CA LYS A 180 0.78 17.67 1.26
C LYS A 180 0.75 16.25 0.68
N GLU A 181 0.31 16.11 -0.57
CA GLU A 181 0.26 14.82 -1.27
C GLU A 181 1.66 14.23 -1.41
N ARG A 182 2.66 15.03 -1.83
CA ARG A 182 4.05 14.60 -1.88
C ARG A 182 4.56 14.01 -0.56
N TRP A 183 4.24 14.64 0.57
CA TRP A 183 4.64 14.13 1.88
C TRP A 183 3.89 12.84 2.24
N VAL A 184 2.58 12.78 1.98
CA VAL A 184 1.77 11.57 2.21
C VAL A 184 2.27 10.43 1.35
N ASP A 185 2.56 10.66 0.08
CA ASP A 185 3.09 9.67 -0.85
C ASP A 185 4.48 9.18 -0.42
N ALA A 186 5.33 10.07 0.12
CA ALA A 186 6.62 9.67 0.69
C ALA A 186 6.43 8.76 1.92
N VAL A 187 5.54 9.11 2.85
CA VAL A 187 5.24 8.28 4.03
C VAL A 187 4.60 6.96 3.62
N VAL A 188 3.63 6.97 2.71
CA VAL A 188 3.04 5.75 2.15
C VAL A 188 4.09 4.93 1.43
N GLY A 189 5.02 5.55 0.70
CA GLY A 189 6.18 4.89 0.09
C GLY A 189 7.07 4.21 1.12
N SER A 190 7.37 4.88 2.24
CA SER A 190 8.09 4.29 3.37
C SER A 190 7.29 3.19 4.06
N LEU A 191 5.99 3.35 4.29
CA LEU A 191 5.11 2.33 4.90
C LEU A 191 4.86 1.14 3.97
N ARG A 192 4.92 1.37 2.66
CA ARG A 192 5.03 0.31 1.67
C ARG A 192 6.34 -0.37 1.93
N ALA A 193 7.50 0.28 1.84
CA ALA A 193 8.82 -0.33 2.09
C ALA A 193 8.92 -1.09 3.44
N GLU A 194 8.42 -0.50 4.53
CA GLU A 194 8.36 -1.07 5.90
C GLU A 194 7.37 -2.23 6.03
N GLY A 195 6.39 -2.35 5.11
CA GLY A 195 5.48 -3.49 4.96
C GLY A 195 5.59 -4.19 3.61
N SER A 196 6.74 -4.04 2.93
CA SER A 196 7.02 -4.52 1.56
C SER A 196 8.49 -4.86 1.41
N GLY A 197 8.96 -5.72 2.29
CA GLY A 197 10.09 -6.59 1.96
C GLY A 197 9.56 -7.83 1.23
N ALA A 198 9.54 -7.83 -0.12
CA ALA A 198 9.09 -8.93 -1.01
C ALA A 198 7.60 -9.33 -1.09
N ASP A 199 6.80 -9.21 -0.03
CA ASP A 199 5.42 -9.76 0.03
C ASP A 199 4.52 -9.26 -1.11
N ALA A 200 4.41 -7.94 -1.25
CA ALA A 200 3.59 -7.29 -2.27
C ALA A 200 4.15 -7.44 -3.70
N LEU A 201 5.44 -7.76 -3.84
CA LEU A 201 6.03 -8.03 -5.14
C LEU A 201 5.62 -9.42 -5.62
N TYR A 202 5.86 -10.46 -4.80
CA TYR A 202 5.54 -11.84 -5.16
C TYR A 202 4.04 -12.12 -5.22
N ASP A 203 3.20 -11.38 -4.50
CA ASP A 203 1.76 -11.46 -4.72
C ASP A 203 1.35 -11.03 -6.13
N ARG A 204 2.05 -10.06 -6.75
CA ARG A 204 1.79 -9.60 -8.12
C ARG A 204 2.48 -10.43 -9.20
N ILE A 205 3.75 -10.78 -9.00
CA ILE A 205 4.58 -11.42 -10.05
C ILE A 205 4.73 -12.93 -9.87
N GLY A 206 4.33 -13.47 -8.72
CA GLY A 206 4.60 -14.86 -8.34
C GLY A 206 3.73 -15.90 -9.03
N VAL A 207 2.71 -15.52 -9.80
CA VAL A 207 1.82 -16.47 -10.48
C VAL A 207 2.60 -17.33 -11.47
N GLY A 208 2.57 -18.66 -11.29
CA GLY A 208 3.29 -19.61 -12.14
C GLY A 208 4.75 -19.84 -11.74
N TYR A 209 5.22 -19.22 -10.64
CA TYR A 209 6.60 -19.33 -10.16
C TYR A 209 7.02 -20.79 -9.93
N ALA A 210 6.14 -21.59 -9.32
CA ALA A 210 6.43 -23.00 -9.01
C ALA A 210 6.68 -23.87 -10.27
N GLY A 211 6.13 -23.47 -11.42
CA GLY A 211 6.32 -24.20 -12.69
C GLY A 211 7.62 -23.84 -13.42
N GLN A 212 8.24 -22.71 -13.08
CA GLN A 212 9.44 -22.19 -13.77
C GLN A 212 10.70 -22.32 -12.92
N ARG A 213 10.58 -22.14 -11.61
CA ARG A 213 11.72 -22.19 -10.71
C ARG A 213 12.06 -23.63 -10.36
N VAL A 214 13.22 -24.09 -10.80
CA VAL A 214 13.78 -25.40 -10.47
C VAL A 214 14.95 -25.24 -9.52
N SER A 215 15.03 -26.10 -8.51
CA SER A 215 16.14 -26.14 -7.56
C SER A 215 17.42 -26.66 -8.22
N GLU A 216 18.54 -26.03 -7.95
CA GLU A 216 19.85 -26.52 -8.40
C GLU A 216 20.31 -27.68 -7.49
N PRO A 217 20.61 -28.89 -8.04
CA PRO A 217 20.89 -30.09 -7.24
C PRO A 217 22.10 -29.98 -6.31
N THR A 218 23.14 -29.24 -6.70
CA THR A 218 24.34 -29.02 -5.88
C THR A 218 23.99 -28.23 -4.63
N TRP A 219 23.18 -27.17 -4.76
CA TRP A 219 22.71 -26.38 -3.62
C TRP A 219 21.79 -27.18 -2.70
N VAL A 220 20.89 -28.01 -3.26
CA VAL A 220 20.06 -28.92 -2.46
C VAL A 220 20.93 -29.86 -1.61
N SER A 221 22.00 -30.42 -2.20
CA SER A 221 22.95 -31.28 -1.49
C SER A 221 23.69 -30.53 -0.38
N GLN A 222 24.19 -29.31 -0.67
CA GLN A 222 24.91 -28.48 0.30
C GLN A 222 24.02 -28.04 1.47
N ILE A 223 22.78 -27.61 1.20
CA ILE A 223 21.78 -27.28 2.22
C ILE A 223 21.52 -28.52 3.09
N GLY A 224 21.32 -29.69 2.48
CA GLY A 224 21.11 -30.95 3.19
C GLY A 224 22.28 -31.32 4.12
N ALA A 225 23.52 -31.13 3.66
CA ALA A 225 24.71 -31.35 4.47
C ALA A 225 24.83 -30.34 5.64
N ALA A 226 24.59 -29.05 5.38
CA ALA A 226 24.62 -27.99 6.38
C ALA A 226 23.55 -28.19 7.48
N LEU A 227 22.36 -28.65 7.10
CA LEU A 227 21.31 -29.00 8.05
C LEU A 227 21.67 -30.20 8.94
N GLY A 228 22.69 -31.01 8.59
CA GLY A 228 23.22 -32.07 9.44
C GLY A 228 22.15 -33.07 9.90
N ALA A 229 22.15 -33.43 11.19
CA ALA A 229 21.21 -34.39 11.79
C ALA A 229 19.85 -33.79 12.20
N SER A 230 19.58 -32.52 11.90
CA SER A 230 18.34 -31.80 12.28
C SER A 230 17.10 -32.52 11.74
N ARG A 231 16.17 -32.91 12.62
CA ARG A 231 14.96 -33.68 12.25
C ARG A 231 13.78 -32.76 11.95
N SER A 232 13.77 -31.57 12.53
CA SER A 232 12.77 -30.53 12.33
C SER A 232 13.38 -29.23 11.87
N VAL A 233 12.81 -28.64 10.81
CA VAL A 233 13.33 -27.45 10.15
C VAL A 233 12.21 -26.43 9.95
N LEU A 234 12.43 -25.19 10.34
CA LEU A 234 11.63 -24.06 9.89
C LEU A 234 12.26 -23.49 8.62
N ASN A 235 11.53 -23.46 7.51
CA ASN A 235 11.97 -22.83 6.26
C ASN A 235 11.32 -21.44 6.15
N VAL A 236 12.09 -20.38 6.35
CA VAL A 236 11.62 -18.97 6.36
C VAL A 236 11.83 -18.34 4.99
N GLY A 237 10.81 -17.64 4.48
CA GLY A 237 10.79 -17.16 3.09
C GLY A 237 10.74 -18.33 2.11
N ALA A 238 9.92 -19.33 2.42
CA ALA A 238 9.94 -20.62 1.73
C ALA A 238 9.51 -20.55 0.26
N GLY A 239 8.83 -19.47 -0.15
CA GLY A 239 8.17 -19.35 -1.43
C GLY A 239 7.26 -20.54 -1.71
N SER A 240 7.36 -21.07 -2.94
CA SER A 240 6.64 -22.27 -3.36
C SER A 240 7.28 -23.58 -2.88
N GLY A 241 8.34 -23.53 -2.07
CA GLY A 241 8.98 -24.71 -1.45
C GLY A 241 10.15 -25.33 -2.21
N ASN A 242 10.77 -24.59 -3.15
CA ASN A 242 11.75 -25.14 -4.10
C ASN A 242 12.98 -25.81 -3.44
N TYR A 243 13.44 -25.32 -2.28
CA TYR A 243 14.62 -25.86 -1.58
C TYR A 243 14.27 -26.60 -0.28
N GLU A 244 13.03 -27.10 -0.15
CA GLU A 244 12.61 -27.80 1.06
C GLU A 244 13.29 -29.18 1.20
N PRO A 245 13.95 -29.45 2.34
CA PRO A 245 14.72 -30.67 2.50
C PRO A 245 13.82 -31.90 2.63
N LEU A 246 14.14 -32.95 1.88
CA LEU A 246 13.43 -34.22 1.94
C LEU A 246 13.81 -35.03 3.20
N GLY A 247 12.87 -35.85 3.69
CA GLY A 247 13.11 -36.79 4.80
C GLY A 247 13.14 -36.15 6.19
N ARG A 248 12.70 -34.90 6.33
CA ARG A 248 12.66 -34.14 7.60
C ARG A 248 11.27 -33.54 7.82
N ARG A 249 10.94 -33.20 9.07
CA ARG A 249 9.73 -32.43 9.40
C ARG A 249 9.99 -30.96 9.10
N VAL A 250 9.45 -30.47 8.00
CA VAL A 250 9.57 -29.05 7.62
C VAL A 250 8.27 -28.31 7.95
N VAL A 251 8.38 -27.10 8.47
CA VAL A 251 7.30 -26.10 8.48
C VAL A 251 7.79 -24.93 7.63
N ALA A 252 6.98 -24.48 6.69
CA ALA A 252 7.27 -23.31 5.87
C ALA A 252 6.66 -22.05 6.50
N LEU A 253 7.40 -20.95 6.45
CA LEU A 253 6.90 -19.61 6.68
C LEU A 253 7.10 -18.81 5.40
N GLU A 254 6.02 -18.28 4.84
CA GLU A 254 6.05 -17.51 3.60
C GLU A 254 5.01 -16.39 3.68
N PRO A 255 5.40 -15.13 3.47
CA PRO A 255 4.46 -14.03 3.59
C PRO A 255 3.52 -13.87 2.39
N SER A 256 3.94 -14.23 1.16
CA SER A 256 3.12 -14.11 -0.04
C SER A 256 2.04 -15.20 -0.08
N SER A 257 0.79 -14.75 -0.10
CA SER A 257 -0.38 -15.63 -0.28
C SER A 257 -0.37 -16.31 -1.66
N THR A 258 0.10 -15.61 -2.69
CA THR A 258 0.26 -16.14 -4.06
C THR A 258 1.29 -17.27 -4.10
N MET A 259 2.42 -17.14 -3.38
CA MET A 259 3.43 -18.19 -3.31
C MET A 259 2.92 -19.40 -2.52
N LEU A 260 2.23 -19.15 -1.40
CA LEU A 260 1.62 -20.21 -0.58
C LEU A 260 0.60 -21.04 -1.37
N ALA A 261 -0.23 -20.40 -2.19
CA ALA A 261 -1.27 -21.06 -2.98
C ALA A 261 -0.70 -22.04 -4.04
N GLN A 262 0.58 -21.93 -4.38
CA GLN A 262 1.24 -22.77 -5.40
C GLN A 262 2.00 -23.98 -4.83
N ARG A 263 1.98 -24.17 -3.51
CA ARG A 263 2.72 -25.24 -2.83
C ARG A 263 2.06 -26.60 -3.02
N ASP A 264 2.85 -27.66 -3.07
CA ASP A 264 2.38 -29.05 -3.29
C ASP A 264 1.71 -29.69 -2.05
N GLY A 265 1.68 -28.97 -0.92
CA GLY A 265 1.08 -29.43 0.34
C GLY A 265 1.90 -30.46 1.11
N ARG A 266 3.14 -30.77 0.68
CA ARG A 266 4.02 -31.75 1.35
C ARG A 266 4.35 -31.38 2.79
N HIS A 267 4.50 -30.08 3.04
CA HIS A 267 4.87 -29.54 4.34
C HIS A 267 3.85 -28.48 4.78
N PRO A 268 3.47 -28.44 6.07
CA PRO A 268 2.61 -27.38 6.60
C PRO A 268 3.26 -26.02 6.35
N ALA A 269 2.44 -25.04 6.01
CA ALA A 269 2.88 -23.68 5.73
C ALA A 269 2.05 -22.68 6.55
N VAL A 270 2.72 -21.63 7.03
CA VAL A 270 2.13 -20.54 7.80
C VAL A 270 2.45 -19.24 7.08
N GLN A 271 1.44 -18.40 6.91
CA GLN A 271 1.66 -17.06 6.39
C GLN A 271 2.26 -16.17 7.49
N GLY A 272 3.40 -15.54 7.22
CA GLY A 272 4.07 -14.66 8.17
C GLY A 272 5.44 -14.20 7.70
N VAL A 273 6.05 -13.32 8.50
CA VAL A 273 7.32 -12.65 8.18
C VAL A 273 8.43 -13.07 9.15
N ALA A 274 9.69 -12.94 8.74
CA ALA A 274 10.84 -13.43 9.50
C ALA A 274 11.02 -12.70 10.83
N GLU A 275 10.64 -11.42 10.89
CA GLU A 275 10.82 -10.52 12.02
C GLU A 275 9.88 -10.83 13.21
N HIS A 276 8.84 -11.62 12.96
CA HIS A 276 7.80 -11.99 13.93
C HIS A 276 7.35 -13.44 13.73
N LEU A 277 8.20 -14.39 14.14
CA LEU A 277 7.91 -15.81 13.97
C LEU A 277 6.83 -16.27 14.96
N PRO A 278 5.71 -16.86 14.50
CA PRO A 278 4.61 -17.31 15.36
C PRO A 278 4.91 -18.65 16.04
N PHE A 279 6.16 -18.87 16.43
CA PHE A 279 6.66 -20.11 17.01
C PHE A 279 7.34 -19.86 18.36
N PRO A 280 7.16 -20.74 19.35
CA PRO A 280 7.89 -20.66 20.62
C PRO A 280 9.40 -20.81 20.46
N ASP A 281 10.14 -20.39 21.48
CA ASP A 281 11.60 -20.53 21.54
C ASP A 281 12.00 -22.01 21.44
N GLY A 282 13.09 -22.30 20.72
CA GLY A 282 13.65 -23.65 20.57
C GLY A 282 12.71 -24.71 19.96
N SER A 283 11.71 -24.31 19.17
CA SER A 283 10.72 -25.24 18.62
C SER A 283 11.21 -26.09 17.44
N PHE A 284 12.37 -25.77 16.86
CA PHE A 284 12.96 -26.47 15.72
C PHE A 284 14.43 -26.81 15.95
N ASP A 285 14.91 -27.90 15.35
CA ASP A 285 16.33 -28.25 15.39
C ASP A 285 17.18 -27.30 14.52
N ALA A 286 16.59 -26.78 13.42
CA ALA A 286 17.24 -25.80 12.55
C ALA A 286 16.25 -24.81 11.93
N ALA A 287 16.72 -23.61 11.61
CA ALA A 287 16.08 -22.64 10.75
C ALA A 287 16.84 -22.53 9.41
N LEU A 288 16.09 -22.57 8.31
CA LEU A 288 16.59 -22.47 6.93
C LEU A 288 16.06 -21.17 6.32
N GLY A 289 16.91 -20.44 5.61
CA GLY A 289 16.51 -19.34 4.75
C GLY A 289 17.31 -19.35 3.45
N THR A 290 16.62 -19.37 2.31
CA THR A 290 17.25 -19.51 0.99
C THR A 290 16.88 -18.33 0.12
N PHE A 291 17.85 -17.46 -0.18
CA PHE A 291 17.64 -16.23 -0.96
C PHE A 291 16.46 -15.39 -0.47
N THR A 292 16.34 -15.24 0.85
CA THR A 292 15.22 -14.50 1.47
C THR A 292 15.67 -13.29 2.28
N VAL A 293 16.87 -13.30 2.86
CA VAL A 293 17.27 -12.27 3.86
C VAL A 293 17.31 -10.87 3.27
N HIS A 294 17.71 -10.73 2.00
CA HIS A 294 17.71 -9.45 1.27
C HIS A 294 16.31 -8.89 0.99
N HIS A 295 15.27 -9.68 1.30
CA HIS A 295 13.88 -9.25 1.26
C HIS A 295 13.34 -8.87 2.64
N TRP A 296 14.10 -9.08 3.73
CA TRP A 296 13.60 -8.74 5.06
C TRP A 296 13.72 -7.24 5.30
N THR A 297 12.72 -6.68 5.97
CA THR A 297 12.67 -5.26 6.33
C THR A 297 13.66 -4.92 7.44
N ASP A 298 13.82 -5.84 8.38
CA ASP A 298 14.83 -5.78 9.43
C ASP A 298 15.58 -7.13 9.49
N PRO A 299 16.67 -7.27 8.71
CA PRO A 299 17.47 -8.49 8.70
C PRO A 299 17.99 -8.88 10.09
N ALA A 300 18.36 -7.91 10.93
CA ALA A 300 18.87 -8.17 12.27
C ALA A 300 17.78 -8.79 13.15
N ARG A 301 16.56 -8.25 13.11
CA ARG A 301 15.42 -8.81 13.83
C ARG A 301 15.04 -10.20 13.34
N GLY A 302 14.97 -10.40 12.02
CA GLY A 302 14.67 -11.72 11.44
C GLY A 302 15.71 -12.78 11.81
N LEU A 303 17.00 -12.43 11.80
CA LEU A 303 18.08 -13.32 12.23
C LEU A 303 18.00 -13.65 13.72
N ALA A 304 17.67 -12.67 14.56
CA ALA A 304 17.45 -12.89 16.00
C ALA A 304 16.26 -13.84 16.23
N GLU A 305 15.18 -13.72 15.47
CA GLU A 305 14.06 -14.66 15.53
C GLU A 305 14.45 -16.07 15.07
N LEU A 306 15.26 -16.22 14.01
CA LEU A 306 15.80 -17.52 13.60
C LEU A 306 16.62 -18.18 14.72
N ALA A 307 17.46 -17.40 15.41
CA ALA A 307 18.25 -17.86 16.55
C ALA A 307 17.37 -18.21 17.76
N ARG A 308 16.27 -17.47 17.97
CA ARG A 308 15.32 -17.74 19.05
C ARG A 308 14.61 -19.07 18.89
N VAL A 309 14.19 -19.43 17.66
CA VAL A 309 13.36 -20.62 17.43
C VAL A 309 14.16 -21.90 17.15
N ALA A 310 15.47 -21.80 16.89
CA ALA A 310 16.32 -22.94 16.56
C ALA A 310 17.79 -22.75 16.97
N ASP A 311 18.47 -23.85 17.31
CA ASP A 311 19.91 -23.83 17.68
C ASP A 311 20.87 -23.81 16.48
N ARG A 312 20.35 -24.01 15.26
CA ARG A 312 21.15 -24.05 14.02
C ARG A 312 20.49 -23.21 12.94
N GLN A 313 21.26 -22.32 12.33
CA GLN A 313 20.83 -21.52 11.18
C GLN A 313 21.58 -21.98 9.93
N VAL A 314 20.84 -22.23 8.85
CA VAL A 314 21.39 -22.52 7.52
C VAL A 314 20.86 -21.46 6.58
N LEU A 315 21.73 -20.57 6.10
CA LEU A 315 21.35 -19.46 5.25
C LEU A 315 22.08 -19.55 3.91
N VAL A 316 21.35 -19.37 2.83
CA VAL A 316 21.89 -19.18 1.49
C VAL A 316 21.59 -17.75 1.09
N VAL A 317 22.64 -16.94 0.96
CA VAL A 317 22.58 -15.54 0.55
C VAL A 317 23.34 -15.38 -0.76
N PHE A 318 23.11 -14.29 -1.48
CA PHE A 318 24.00 -13.86 -2.55
C PHE A 318 24.85 -12.69 -2.04
N GLU A 319 26.07 -12.56 -2.53
CA GLU A 319 27.02 -11.55 -2.09
C GLU A 319 27.08 -10.39 -3.11
N PRO A 320 26.62 -9.18 -2.75
CA PRO A 320 26.57 -8.05 -3.69
C PRO A 320 27.92 -7.70 -4.29
N LEU A 321 29.00 -7.75 -3.51
CA LEU A 321 30.36 -7.42 -3.98
C LEU A 321 30.85 -8.37 -5.09
N VAL A 322 30.45 -9.63 -5.04
CA VAL A 322 30.75 -10.62 -6.09
C VAL A 322 29.81 -10.41 -7.28
N ALA A 323 28.54 -10.09 -7.02
CA ALA A 323 27.56 -9.76 -8.06
C ALA A 323 28.01 -8.53 -8.88
N HIS A 324 28.61 -7.52 -8.24
CA HIS A 324 29.12 -6.30 -8.88
C HIS A 324 30.26 -6.56 -9.89
N GLY A 325 30.94 -7.71 -9.81
CA GLY A 325 31.93 -8.15 -10.79
C GLY A 325 31.35 -8.95 -11.96
N PHE A 326 30.02 -9.15 -11.99
CA PHE A 326 29.35 -9.96 -13.00
C PHE A 326 29.15 -9.16 -14.29
N TRP A 327 29.68 -9.66 -15.40
CA TRP A 327 29.67 -9.02 -16.73
C TRP A 327 28.27 -8.56 -17.19
N LEU A 328 27.20 -9.17 -16.66
CA LEU A 328 25.84 -8.79 -16.99
C LEU A 328 25.51 -7.35 -16.55
N LEU A 329 26.16 -6.85 -15.50
CA LEU A 329 25.96 -5.49 -14.99
C LEU A 329 26.58 -4.42 -15.90
N ASP A 330 27.48 -4.79 -16.82
CA ASP A 330 27.93 -3.90 -17.88
C ASP A 330 26.78 -3.52 -18.83
N TYR A 331 25.75 -4.37 -18.91
CA TYR A 331 24.57 -4.19 -19.77
C TYR A 331 23.34 -3.71 -19.02
N PHE A 332 23.24 -4.01 -17.71
CA PHE A 332 22.10 -3.63 -16.86
C PHE A 332 22.59 -2.92 -15.58
N PRO A 333 23.22 -1.74 -15.71
CA PRO A 333 23.80 -1.03 -14.57
C PRO A 333 22.75 -0.57 -13.56
N GLU A 334 21.48 -0.46 -13.94
CA GLU A 334 20.39 -0.06 -13.04
C GLU A 334 20.17 -1.07 -11.91
N VAL A 335 20.55 -2.35 -12.11
CA VAL A 335 20.47 -3.40 -11.09
C VAL A 335 21.27 -3.04 -9.83
N LEU A 336 22.43 -2.37 -10.01
CA LEU A 336 23.27 -1.89 -8.91
C LEU A 336 22.60 -0.87 -7.99
N THR A 337 21.56 -0.20 -8.50
CA THR A 337 20.81 0.79 -7.75
C THR A 337 19.49 0.24 -7.21
N SER A 338 19.22 -1.05 -7.43
CA SER A 338 18.01 -1.69 -6.92
C SER A 338 18.10 -1.92 -5.42
N ASP A 339 16.96 -1.80 -4.73
CA ASP A 339 16.86 -2.07 -3.30
C ASP A 339 17.28 -3.50 -2.94
N VAL A 340 17.10 -4.46 -3.85
CA VAL A 340 17.51 -5.86 -3.67
C VAL A 340 19.03 -6.00 -3.57
N GLU A 341 19.78 -5.29 -4.42
CA GLU A 341 21.26 -5.30 -4.38
C GLU A 341 21.81 -4.44 -3.24
N LEU A 342 21.24 -3.26 -3.02
CA LEU A 342 21.71 -2.32 -1.99
C LEU A 342 21.48 -2.83 -0.57
N ASN A 343 20.41 -3.59 -0.34
CA ASN A 343 20.01 -4.06 0.99
C ASN A 343 20.36 -5.52 1.26
N ALA A 344 21.00 -6.23 0.32
CA ALA A 344 21.42 -7.61 0.53
C ALA A 344 22.57 -7.68 1.56
N PRO A 345 22.38 -8.40 2.70
CA PRO A 345 23.44 -8.51 3.69
C PRO A 345 24.55 -9.43 3.18
N THR A 346 25.79 -9.06 3.47
CA THR A 346 26.95 -9.92 3.22
C THR A 346 26.96 -11.12 4.20
N PRO A 347 27.67 -12.22 3.87
CA PRO A 347 27.88 -13.31 4.82
C PRO A 347 28.44 -12.85 6.17
N ASP A 348 29.34 -11.86 6.16
CA ASP A 348 29.90 -11.27 7.38
C ASP A 348 28.85 -10.50 8.19
N ASP A 349 27.94 -9.77 7.53
CA ASP A 349 26.83 -9.08 8.21
C ASP A 349 25.91 -10.08 8.90
N VAL A 350 25.58 -11.18 8.22
CA VAL A 350 24.78 -12.27 8.78
C VAL A 350 25.52 -12.94 9.95
N GLY A 351 26.81 -13.23 9.79
CA GLY A 351 27.63 -13.85 10.84
C GLY A 351 27.69 -13.01 12.12
N ARG A 352 27.85 -11.68 11.98
CA ARG A 352 27.83 -10.73 13.10
C ARG A 352 26.51 -10.71 13.87
N HIS A 353 25.38 -11.01 13.23
CA HIS A 353 24.07 -11.04 13.89
C HIS A 353 23.72 -12.39 14.49
N LEU A 354 24.36 -13.47 14.04
CA LEU A 354 24.20 -14.81 14.56
C LEU A 354 25.32 -15.22 15.54
N ASP A 355 26.20 -14.29 15.92
CA ASP A 355 27.38 -14.53 16.76
C ASP A 355 28.30 -15.66 16.23
N VAL A 356 28.39 -15.78 14.91
CA VAL A 356 29.28 -16.73 14.22
C VAL A 356 30.52 -15.96 13.76
N VAL A 357 31.66 -16.20 14.42
CA VAL A 357 32.98 -15.63 14.06
C VAL A 357 33.64 -16.39 12.93
#